data_AF-A0ABC8TMV8-F1
#
_entry.id   AF-A0ABC8TMV8-F1
#
_cell.length_a   1.000
_cell.length_b   1.000
_cell.length_c   1.000
_cell.angle_alpha   90.00
_cell.angle_beta   90.00
_cell.angle_gamma   90.00
#
_symmetry.space_group_name_H-M   'P 1'
#
loop_
_entity.id
_entity.type
_entity.pdbx_description
1 polymer ?
#
loop_
_entity_poly.entity_id
_entity_poly.type
_entity_poly.pdbx_seq_one_letter_code
_entity_poly.pdbx_strand_id
1 'polypeptide(L)'
;MEGPIPSTISQLTNLSQLRVSDLSGSNMPFPELQYMKNMQRLILRNCLIVGPLPVYIGEMTRLKTLDLSFNRLTGRIPDTFQSLNLDHLFLSNNSLTGEVPSWILNSNVYIDVSYNNFTQSPSVGCQPSSVNLVSSHSSTVSNSVAWCLRKDLSCSTKPQHHSLFINCGGSTMNFEGNEYEEDLTTRGPSYFFASSEKWAFSSSGVFMGNDNANYIASNPFALNVTGADFYKTARLAPSSLKYYGLCLRKGSYRVQLHFAEVMYSDDSTFSSLGRRIFDVSIQGSVVLKDFNIAEEASGFGKGITKEFNDTFVNGSTLEIHLYWAGKGTTAIPDRGVYGPLISAITVTPNFDPDTGLLSVGAIIGIVIASCVLLLLILAVLRKKGYLGGKDIVDEELRGLELQTGYFTLRQIKAATNNFDHANKIGEGGFGPVYKGVLPDGAVIAVKQLSSKSKQGNREFVNEIGMISALQHPNLVRLYGCCIEGNQLLLIYEYLENNCLARALF
;
A
#
# COMPACT_ATOMS: atom_id res chain seq x y z
N MET A 1 23.36 38.54 -2.60
CA MET A 1 24.29 39.38 -3.39
C MET A 1 23.48 39.97 -4.53
N GLU A 2 23.84 41.16 -5.03
CA GLU A 2 23.14 41.75 -6.18
C GLU A 2 23.93 41.52 -7.47
N GLY A 3 23.21 41.24 -8.55
CA GLY A 3 23.75 41.17 -9.90
C GLY A 3 23.79 42.55 -10.58
N PRO A 4 24.29 42.63 -11.82
CA PRO A 4 24.75 41.51 -12.65
C PRO A 4 26.19 41.06 -12.30
N ILE A 5 26.59 39.87 -12.76
CA ILE A 5 27.99 39.46 -12.75
C ILE A 5 28.78 40.42 -13.66
N PRO A 6 29.83 41.11 -13.17
CA PRO A 6 30.58 42.07 -13.97
C PRO A 6 31.24 41.44 -15.19
N SER A 7 31.16 42.10 -16.35
CA SER A 7 31.80 41.62 -17.58
C SER A 7 33.33 41.54 -17.47
N THR A 8 33.94 42.31 -16.57
CA THR A 8 35.37 42.27 -16.26
C THR A 8 35.85 40.92 -15.72
N ILE A 9 34.94 40.05 -15.27
CA ILE A 9 35.30 38.69 -14.84
C ILE A 9 35.96 37.87 -15.96
N SER A 10 35.65 38.20 -17.22
CA SER A 10 36.26 37.62 -18.43
C SER A 10 37.78 37.83 -18.51
N GLN A 11 38.31 38.84 -17.81
CA GLN A 11 39.75 39.15 -17.78
C GLN A 11 40.54 38.16 -16.91
N LEU A 12 39.88 37.38 -16.05
CA LEU A 12 40.50 36.41 -15.15
C LEU A 12 40.80 35.07 -15.86
N THR A 13 41.59 35.10 -16.94
CA THR A 13 41.83 33.93 -17.82
C THR A 13 42.50 32.72 -17.15
N ASN A 14 43.15 32.93 -16.00
CA ASN A 14 43.74 31.88 -15.17
C ASN A 14 42.77 31.26 -14.16
N LEU A 15 41.55 31.79 -14.03
CA LEU A 15 40.57 31.30 -13.07
C LEU A 15 40.14 29.87 -13.43
N SER A 16 40.27 28.95 -12.47
CA SER A 16 39.88 27.54 -12.63
C SER A 16 38.50 27.24 -12.07
N GLN A 17 38.00 28.08 -11.16
CA GLN A 17 36.70 27.88 -10.52
C GLN A 17 35.98 29.21 -10.37
N LEU A 18 34.76 29.29 -10.89
CA LEU A 18 33.85 30.41 -10.69
C LEU A 18 32.54 29.89 -10.10
N ARG A 19 32.17 30.41 -8.94
CA ARG A 19 30.98 30.01 -8.21
C ARG A 19 30.22 31.24 -7.77
N VAL A 20 29.04 31.44 -8.34
CA VAL A 20 28.11 32.52 -8.01
C VAL A 20 26.73 31.90 -7.88
N SER A 21 26.02 32.23 -6.80
CA SER A 21 24.64 31.80 -6.65
C SER A 21 23.78 32.83 -5.93
N ASP A 22 22.47 32.72 -6.16
CA ASP A 22 21.43 33.49 -5.47
C ASP A 22 21.64 35.01 -5.61
N LEU A 23 21.74 35.47 -6.87
CA LEU A 23 21.79 36.89 -7.19
C LEU A 23 20.38 37.47 -7.27
N SER A 24 20.17 38.61 -6.61
CA SER A 24 19.00 39.47 -6.79
C SER A 24 19.27 40.55 -7.84
N GLY A 25 18.21 41.17 -8.36
CA GLY A 25 18.29 42.29 -9.31
C GLY A 25 17.56 42.03 -10.62
N SER A 26 18.07 42.60 -11.71
CA SER A 26 17.51 42.43 -13.06
C SER A 26 18.05 41.18 -13.77
N ASN A 27 17.33 40.71 -14.78
CA ASN A 27 17.82 39.68 -15.69
C ASN A 27 19.15 40.10 -16.34
N MET A 28 20.01 39.12 -16.63
CA MET A 28 21.27 39.36 -17.32
C MET A 28 21.54 38.31 -18.40
N PRO A 29 22.27 38.64 -19.48
CA PRO A 29 22.74 37.63 -20.42
C PRO A 29 23.80 36.73 -19.77
N PHE A 30 24.08 35.61 -20.41
CA PHE A 30 25.19 34.77 -19.99
C PHE A 30 26.52 35.56 -20.07
N PRO A 31 27.37 35.54 -19.02
CA PRO A 31 28.61 36.32 -19.03
C PRO A 31 29.60 35.82 -20.08
N GLU A 32 30.34 36.72 -20.72
CA GLU A 32 31.28 36.38 -21.81
C GLU A 32 32.54 35.68 -21.27
N LEU A 33 32.49 34.35 -21.14
CA LEU A 33 33.58 33.54 -20.56
C LEU A 33 34.46 32.85 -21.62
N GLN A 34 34.34 33.21 -22.90
CA GLN A 34 34.95 32.48 -24.02
C GLN A 34 36.47 32.30 -23.92
N TYR A 35 37.16 33.27 -23.29
CA TYR A 35 38.62 33.28 -23.13
C TYR A 35 39.11 32.58 -21.84
N MET A 36 38.21 32.14 -20.95
CA MET A 36 38.57 31.51 -19.68
C MET A 36 38.79 29.99 -19.85
N LYS A 37 39.71 29.62 -20.75
CA LYS A 37 39.96 28.21 -21.14
C LYS A 37 40.51 27.32 -20.00
N ASN A 38 40.95 27.92 -18.89
CA ASN A 38 41.42 27.20 -17.70
C ASN A 38 40.31 26.76 -16.74
N MET A 39 39.06 27.15 -17.01
CA MET A 39 37.92 26.84 -16.16
C MET A 39 37.71 25.33 -16.04
N GLN A 40 37.62 24.86 -14.80
CA GLN A 40 37.31 23.46 -14.44
C GLN A 40 35.92 23.36 -13.80
N ARG A 41 35.49 24.38 -13.06
CA ARG A 41 34.17 24.40 -12.41
C ARG A 41 33.49 25.74 -12.62
N LEU A 42 32.37 25.72 -13.32
CA LEU A 42 31.52 26.88 -13.54
C LEU A 42 30.16 26.64 -12.90
N ILE A 43 29.87 27.36 -11.82
CA ILE A 43 28.60 27.29 -11.10
C ILE A 43 28.00 28.70 -11.09
N LEU A 44 26.94 28.90 -11.87
CA LEU A 44 26.17 30.14 -11.95
C LEU A 44 24.71 29.82 -11.66
N ARG A 45 24.39 29.50 -10.40
CA ARG A 45 23.10 28.93 -10.00
C ARG A 45 22.17 30.00 -9.45
N ASN A 46 20.94 30.12 -9.96
CA ASN A 46 20.01 31.18 -9.53
C ASN A 46 20.63 32.59 -9.64
N CYS A 47 21.13 32.90 -10.84
CA CYS A 47 21.77 34.18 -11.15
C CYS A 47 20.93 35.05 -12.08
N LEU A 48 19.64 34.74 -12.26
CA LEU A 48 18.70 35.44 -13.15
C LEU A 48 19.19 35.51 -14.61
N ILE A 49 19.97 34.52 -15.06
CA ILE A 49 20.55 34.49 -16.41
C ILE A 49 19.45 34.13 -17.42
N VAL A 50 19.34 34.91 -18.49
CA VAL A 50 18.40 34.72 -19.61
C VAL A 50 19.13 34.45 -20.92
N GLY A 51 18.39 33.97 -21.91
CA GLY A 51 18.90 33.72 -23.26
C GLY A 51 19.43 32.29 -23.45
N PRO A 52 20.05 32.00 -24.60
CA PRO A 52 20.51 30.65 -24.92
C PRO A 52 21.81 30.28 -24.19
N LEU A 53 22.04 28.97 -24.06
CA LEU A 53 23.34 28.42 -23.68
C LEU A 53 24.39 28.79 -24.75
N PRO A 54 25.51 29.43 -24.38
CA PRO A 54 26.53 29.80 -25.35
C PRO A 54 27.29 28.60 -25.91
N VAL A 55 27.43 28.56 -27.24
CA VAL A 55 28.10 27.44 -27.95
C VAL A 55 29.58 27.31 -27.61
N TYR A 56 30.26 28.43 -27.26
CA TYR A 56 31.68 28.44 -26.93
C TYR A 56 32.02 27.66 -25.67
N ILE A 57 31.03 27.35 -24.81
CA ILE A 57 31.26 26.50 -23.64
C ILE A 57 31.77 25.12 -24.07
N GLY A 58 31.36 24.62 -25.24
CA GLY A 58 31.87 23.38 -25.84
C GLY A 58 33.38 23.37 -26.12
N GLU A 59 34.01 24.54 -26.21
CA GLU A 59 35.46 24.69 -26.38
C GLU A 59 36.24 24.76 -25.05
N MET A 60 35.55 24.75 -23.91
CA MET A 60 36.17 24.82 -22.58
C MET A 60 36.58 23.41 -22.14
N THR A 61 37.54 22.79 -22.84
CA THR A 61 37.90 21.36 -22.72
C THR A 61 38.39 20.92 -21.33
N ARG A 62 38.77 21.86 -20.46
CA ARG A 62 39.14 21.58 -19.05
C ARG A 62 37.95 21.55 -18.09
N LEU A 63 36.76 21.92 -18.56
CA LEU A 63 35.55 22.01 -17.75
C LEU A 63 35.12 20.61 -17.30
N LYS A 64 34.93 20.45 -16.00
CA LYS A 64 34.51 19.22 -15.33
C LYS A 64 33.13 19.32 -14.71
N THR A 65 32.76 20.51 -14.24
CA THR A 65 31.46 20.76 -13.63
C THR A 65 30.85 22.01 -14.25
N LEU A 66 29.65 21.86 -14.79
CA LEU A 66 28.82 22.96 -15.25
C LEU A 66 27.48 22.92 -14.51
N ASP A 67 27.22 23.91 -13.67
CA ASP A 67 25.93 24.08 -12.99
C ASP A 67 25.34 25.46 -13.34
N LEU A 68 24.28 25.43 -14.13
CA LEU A 68 23.51 26.61 -14.55
C LEU A 68 22.05 26.48 -14.11
N SER A 69 21.80 25.70 -13.05
CA SER A 69 20.47 25.41 -12.58
C SER A 69 19.78 26.65 -12.01
N PHE A 70 18.45 26.65 -12.01
CA PHE A 70 17.62 27.73 -11.45
C PHE A 70 17.80 29.08 -12.17
N ASN A 71 18.08 29.09 -13.46
CA ASN A 71 18.11 30.31 -14.27
C ASN A 71 16.86 30.40 -15.16
N ARG A 72 16.88 31.30 -16.14
CA ARG A 72 15.82 31.51 -17.13
C ARG A 72 16.37 31.26 -18.54
N LEU A 73 17.28 30.28 -18.66
CA LEU A 73 17.91 29.93 -19.93
C LEU A 73 16.89 29.32 -20.88
N THR A 74 17.01 29.63 -22.17
CA THR A 74 16.06 29.25 -23.23
C THR A 74 16.77 28.54 -24.38
N GLY A 75 16.01 27.99 -25.33
CA GLY A 75 16.58 27.36 -26.52
C GLY A 75 17.10 25.94 -26.24
N ARG A 76 17.84 25.37 -27.21
CA ARG A 76 18.35 24.00 -27.14
C ARG A 76 19.67 23.90 -26.36
N ILE A 77 19.94 22.71 -25.84
CA ILE A 77 21.28 22.35 -25.36
C ILE A 77 22.20 22.25 -26.59
N PRO A 78 23.32 22.97 -26.64
CA PRO A 78 24.23 22.92 -27.80
C PRO A 78 24.88 21.55 -27.96
N ASP A 79 24.91 21.03 -29.19
CA ASP A 79 25.60 19.76 -29.51
C ASP A 79 27.12 19.85 -29.27
N THR A 80 27.68 21.06 -29.29
CA THR A 80 29.09 21.31 -28.94
C THR A 80 29.41 20.91 -27.50
N PHE A 81 28.42 20.71 -26.62
CA PHE A 81 28.70 20.24 -25.26
C PHE A 81 29.10 18.77 -25.24
N GLN A 82 28.80 18.00 -26.29
CA GLN A 82 29.22 16.61 -26.43
C GLN A 82 30.76 16.45 -26.42
N SER A 83 31.51 17.46 -26.88
CA SER A 83 32.98 17.42 -26.86
C SER A 83 33.59 17.65 -25.47
N LEU A 84 32.78 17.98 -24.47
CA LEU A 84 33.25 18.21 -23.11
C LEU A 84 33.32 16.89 -22.33
N ASN A 85 34.43 16.68 -21.63
CA ASN A 85 34.60 15.54 -20.73
C ASN A 85 34.13 15.89 -19.30
N LEU A 86 32.83 16.19 -19.17
CA LEU A 86 32.19 16.60 -17.92
C LEU A 86 32.02 15.43 -16.96
N ASP A 87 32.19 15.71 -15.66
CA ASP A 87 31.84 14.80 -14.56
C ASP A 87 30.41 15.11 -14.05
N HIS A 88 29.97 16.36 -14.18
CA HIS A 88 28.64 16.82 -13.77
C HIS A 88 28.09 17.92 -14.69
N LEU A 89 26.82 17.80 -15.09
CA LEU A 89 26.07 18.81 -15.83
C LEU A 89 24.70 19.04 -15.18
N PHE A 90 24.48 20.22 -14.61
CA PHE A 90 23.22 20.59 -13.97
C PHE A 90 22.60 21.79 -14.70
N LEU A 91 21.44 21.57 -15.30
CA LEU A 91 20.66 22.54 -16.06
C LEU A 91 19.19 22.58 -15.59
N SER A 92 18.92 22.07 -14.39
CA SER A 92 17.55 21.94 -13.89
C SER A 92 16.93 23.30 -13.59
N ASN A 93 15.59 23.37 -13.60
CA ASN A 93 14.84 24.61 -13.40
C ASN A 93 15.30 25.72 -14.37
N ASN A 94 15.13 25.48 -15.67
CA ASN A 94 15.33 26.47 -16.73
C ASN A 94 14.12 26.45 -17.69
N SER A 95 14.23 27.12 -18.83
CA SER A 95 13.23 27.12 -19.90
C SER A 95 13.80 26.56 -21.20
N LEU A 96 14.70 25.57 -21.11
CA LEU A 96 15.30 24.92 -22.27
C LEU A 96 14.23 24.15 -23.05
N THR A 97 14.39 24.14 -24.37
CA THR A 97 13.42 23.62 -25.35
C THR A 97 14.11 22.72 -26.37
N GLY A 98 13.34 22.07 -27.24
CA GLY A 98 13.85 21.17 -28.27
C GLY A 98 13.93 19.74 -27.76
N GLU A 99 14.83 18.95 -28.34
CA GLU A 99 15.09 17.58 -27.92
C GLU A 99 16.17 17.53 -26.84
N VAL A 100 16.07 16.55 -25.94
CA VAL A 100 17.19 16.19 -25.06
C VAL A 100 18.21 15.40 -25.89
N PRO A 101 19.44 15.92 -26.10
CA PRO A 101 20.39 15.26 -26.98
C PRO A 101 20.70 13.81 -26.58
N SER A 102 20.90 12.93 -27.55
CA SER A 102 21.16 11.50 -27.33
C SER A 102 22.42 11.23 -26.50
N TRP A 103 23.42 12.10 -26.59
CA TRP A 103 24.64 12.01 -25.77
C TRP A 103 24.36 12.27 -24.27
N ILE A 104 23.29 12.99 -23.93
CA ILE A 104 22.82 13.10 -22.54
C ILE A 104 22.14 11.80 -22.15
N LEU A 105 21.16 11.34 -22.93
CA LEU A 105 20.33 10.17 -22.60
C LEU A 105 21.14 8.88 -22.43
N ASN A 106 22.25 8.75 -23.16
CA ASN A 106 23.15 7.59 -23.08
C ASN A 106 24.35 7.80 -22.15
N SER A 107 24.38 8.90 -21.39
CA SER A 107 25.50 9.23 -20.53
C SER A 107 25.49 8.43 -19.22
N ASN A 108 26.70 8.08 -18.76
CA ASN A 108 26.93 7.57 -17.41
C ASN A 108 27.34 8.68 -16.42
N VAL A 109 27.45 9.92 -16.91
CA VAL A 109 27.76 11.12 -16.14
C VAL A 109 26.50 11.57 -15.39
N TYR A 110 26.67 12.22 -14.23
CA TYR A 110 25.55 12.82 -13.50
C TYR A 110 25.04 14.06 -14.23
N ILE A 111 23.88 13.95 -14.86
CA ILE A 111 23.26 15.02 -15.64
C ILE A 111 21.87 15.30 -15.12
N ASP A 112 21.54 16.54 -14.78
CA ASP A 112 20.19 16.93 -14.37
C ASP A 112 19.64 17.97 -15.34
N VAL A 113 18.57 17.63 -16.05
CA VAL A 113 17.85 18.55 -16.94
C VAL A 113 16.36 18.63 -16.56
N SER A 114 16.03 18.22 -15.33
CA SER A 114 14.68 18.30 -14.79
C SER A 114 14.11 19.73 -14.83
N TYR A 115 12.78 19.86 -14.86
CA TYR A 115 12.13 21.18 -14.84
C TYR A 115 12.57 22.11 -15.99
N ASN A 116 12.37 21.64 -17.22
CA ASN A 116 12.58 22.36 -18.47
C ASN A 116 11.34 22.20 -19.36
N ASN A 117 11.41 22.62 -20.63
CA ASN A 117 10.29 22.61 -21.58
C ASN A 117 10.65 21.83 -22.87
N PHE A 118 11.28 20.67 -22.75
CA PHE A 118 11.61 19.84 -23.92
C PHE A 118 10.35 19.36 -24.63
N THR A 119 10.42 19.24 -25.96
CA THR A 119 9.26 19.01 -26.83
C THR A 119 9.25 17.62 -27.45
N GLN A 120 10.38 16.93 -27.49
CA GLN A 120 10.49 15.58 -28.05
C GLN A 120 10.74 14.57 -26.94
N SER A 121 9.87 13.56 -26.85
CA SER A 121 9.96 12.52 -25.83
C SER A 121 11.12 11.57 -26.11
N PRO A 122 12.01 11.31 -25.14
CA PRO A 122 12.82 10.11 -25.21
C PRO A 122 11.89 8.88 -25.10
N SER A 123 12.26 7.76 -25.72
CA SER A 123 11.65 6.44 -25.50
C SER A 123 12.00 5.84 -24.13
N VAL A 124 12.45 6.66 -23.19
CA VAL A 124 13.17 6.27 -21.98
C VAL A 124 12.47 6.86 -20.75
N GLY A 125 12.58 6.18 -19.60
CA GLY A 125 11.97 6.61 -18.33
C GLY A 125 12.53 7.93 -17.79
N CYS A 126 12.17 8.30 -16.55
CA CYS A 126 12.54 9.59 -15.96
C CYS A 126 13.93 9.62 -15.32
N GLN A 127 14.55 8.47 -15.15
CA GLN A 127 15.90 8.31 -14.62
C GLN A 127 16.73 7.32 -15.47
N PRO A 128 17.03 7.62 -16.75
CA PRO A 128 17.95 6.80 -17.52
C PRO A 128 19.36 6.93 -16.96
N SER A 129 19.98 5.81 -16.58
CA SER A 129 21.33 5.78 -16.01
C SER A 129 21.50 6.78 -14.86
N SER A 130 22.31 7.83 -15.07
CA SER A 130 22.62 8.90 -14.10
C SER A 130 22.00 10.24 -14.49
N VAL A 131 20.95 10.21 -15.34
CA VAL A 131 20.27 11.39 -15.86
C VAL A 131 18.93 11.59 -15.19
N ASN A 132 18.68 12.76 -14.64
CA ASN A 132 17.38 13.14 -14.07
C ASN A 132 16.58 13.95 -15.10
N LEU A 133 15.41 13.43 -15.47
CA LEU A 133 14.49 14.01 -16.45
C LEU A 133 13.13 14.38 -15.84
N VAL A 134 12.96 14.38 -14.51
CA VAL A 134 11.66 14.68 -13.91
C VAL A 134 11.13 16.05 -14.34
N SER A 135 9.84 16.13 -14.69
CA SER A 135 9.16 17.37 -15.11
C SER A 135 9.91 18.14 -16.21
N SER A 136 10.63 17.44 -17.09
CA SER A 136 11.51 18.07 -18.09
C SER A 136 10.79 18.45 -19.39
N HIS A 137 9.57 17.96 -19.61
CA HIS A 137 8.84 18.13 -20.86
C HIS A 137 7.69 19.13 -20.75
N SER A 138 7.42 19.81 -21.87
CA SER A 138 6.28 20.71 -22.02
C SER A 138 4.95 19.97 -21.82
N SER A 139 3.96 20.66 -21.26
CA SER A 139 2.59 20.16 -21.10
C SER A 139 1.87 19.91 -22.43
N THR A 140 2.42 20.37 -23.55
CA THR A 140 1.88 20.14 -24.91
C THR A 140 2.24 18.78 -25.48
N VAL A 141 3.11 18.01 -24.83
CA VAL A 141 3.56 16.70 -25.33
C VAL A 141 2.50 15.64 -25.02
N SER A 142 2.26 14.74 -25.98
CA SER A 142 1.25 13.67 -25.95
C SER A 142 1.21 12.88 -24.64
N ASN A 143 0.02 12.39 -24.26
CA ASN A 143 -0.19 11.47 -23.14
C ASN A 143 0.58 10.13 -23.28
N SER A 144 1.26 9.89 -24.40
CA SER A 144 2.18 8.75 -24.59
C SER A 144 3.50 8.89 -23.83
N VAL A 145 3.81 10.06 -23.26
CA VAL A 145 5.04 10.30 -22.50
C VAL A 145 4.88 9.81 -21.05
N ALA A 146 5.95 9.25 -20.47
CA ALA A 146 5.99 8.81 -19.08
C ALA A 146 5.53 9.93 -18.12
N TRP A 147 4.72 9.57 -17.12
CA TRP A 147 4.02 10.52 -16.25
C TRP A 147 4.96 11.49 -15.53
N CYS A 148 6.13 11.01 -15.11
CA CYS A 148 7.11 11.80 -14.37
C CYS A 148 7.89 12.78 -15.26
N LEU A 149 7.86 12.65 -16.59
CA LEU A 149 8.43 13.64 -17.50
C LEU A 149 7.51 14.84 -17.69
N ARG A 150 6.19 14.63 -17.48
CA ARG A 150 5.18 15.66 -17.66
C ARG A 150 5.33 16.72 -16.58
N LYS A 151 5.03 17.96 -16.96
CA LYS A 151 4.87 19.05 -16.00
C LYS A 151 3.86 18.66 -14.92
N ASP A 152 4.17 19.04 -13.68
CA ASP A 152 3.35 18.78 -12.47
C ASP A 152 3.17 17.30 -12.11
N LEU A 153 3.89 16.38 -12.79
CA LEU A 153 3.88 14.94 -12.54
C LEU A 153 2.43 14.38 -12.48
N SER A 154 1.59 14.82 -13.43
CA SER A 154 0.17 14.48 -13.46
C SER A 154 -0.04 12.97 -13.33
N CYS A 155 -0.90 12.56 -12.40
CA CYS A 155 -1.23 11.16 -12.18
C CYS A 155 -1.81 10.52 -13.46
N SER A 156 -1.35 9.31 -13.81
CA SER A 156 -1.87 8.57 -14.98
C SER A 156 -3.25 7.98 -14.73
N THR A 157 -3.61 7.77 -13.47
CA THR A 157 -4.85 7.13 -13.03
C THR A 157 -5.69 8.09 -12.20
N LYS A 158 -6.89 7.67 -11.78
CA LYS A 158 -7.70 8.48 -10.86
C LYS A 158 -6.95 8.58 -9.52
N PRO A 159 -6.78 9.78 -8.93
CA PRO A 159 -6.13 9.95 -7.64
C PRO A 159 -6.75 9.06 -6.56
N GLN A 160 -5.93 8.19 -5.95
CA GLN A 160 -6.38 7.24 -4.93
C GLN A 160 -5.94 7.63 -3.52
N HIS A 161 -4.77 8.28 -3.41
CA HIS A 161 -4.12 8.49 -2.13
C HIS A 161 -4.68 9.72 -1.40
N HIS A 162 -4.75 9.62 -0.08
CA HIS A 162 -5.23 10.70 0.79
C HIS A 162 -4.26 10.99 1.94
N SER A 163 -3.21 10.20 2.13
CA SER A 163 -2.19 10.44 3.14
C SER A 163 -0.83 9.91 2.68
N LEU A 164 0.22 10.48 3.26
CA LEU A 164 1.61 10.14 2.97
C LEU A 164 2.45 10.25 4.24
N PHE A 165 3.28 9.25 4.48
CA PHE A 165 4.20 9.19 5.62
C PHE A 165 5.53 8.64 5.11
N ILE A 166 6.59 9.45 5.14
CA ILE A 166 7.90 9.11 4.58
C ILE A 166 8.95 9.26 5.67
N ASN A 167 9.73 8.21 5.93
CA ASN A 167 10.93 8.27 6.76
C ASN A 167 12.16 8.60 5.90
N CYS A 168 12.44 9.89 5.73
CA CYS A 168 13.45 10.39 4.80
C CYS A 168 14.87 9.94 5.19
N GLY A 169 15.50 9.09 4.38
CA GLY A 169 16.81 8.51 4.68
C GLY A 169 16.77 7.33 5.67
N GLY A 170 15.59 6.85 6.06
CA GLY A 170 15.41 5.81 7.07
C GLY A 170 14.59 4.61 6.58
N SER A 171 14.58 3.53 7.37
CA SER A 171 13.79 2.32 7.10
C SER A 171 12.33 2.46 7.53
N THR A 172 11.46 1.57 7.07
CA THR A 172 10.06 1.53 7.46
C THR A 172 9.90 1.52 8.99
N MET A 173 8.97 2.31 9.51
CA MET A 173 8.70 2.38 10.95
C MET A 173 7.27 2.81 11.25
N ASN A 174 6.79 2.52 12.45
CA ASN A 174 5.48 2.93 12.93
C ASN A 174 5.62 4.04 13.97
N PHE A 175 4.86 5.12 13.81
CA PHE A 175 4.80 6.21 14.78
C PHE A 175 3.38 6.79 14.84
N GLU A 176 2.83 6.89 16.06
CA GLU A 176 1.46 7.37 16.32
C GLU A 176 0.38 6.65 15.48
N GLY A 177 0.54 5.34 15.27
CA GLY A 177 -0.42 4.52 14.51
C GLY A 177 -0.31 4.66 12.98
N ASN A 178 0.67 5.42 12.47
CA ASN A 178 0.93 5.56 11.04
C ASN A 178 2.22 4.82 10.66
N GLU A 179 2.19 4.12 9.53
CA GLU A 179 3.35 3.46 8.94
C GLU A 179 4.07 4.44 8.00
N TYR A 180 5.30 4.79 8.35
CA TYR A 180 6.19 5.61 7.53
C TYR A 180 6.95 4.71 6.56
N GLU A 181 6.85 5.01 5.27
CA GLU A 181 7.54 4.28 4.22
C GLU A 181 9.04 4.60 4.21
N GLU A 182 9.83 3.59 3.85
CA GLU A 182 11.28 3.69 3.79
C GLU A 182 11.80 4.56 2.65
N ASP A 183 12.94 5.21 2.87
CA ASP A 183 13.65 6.00 1.88
C ASP A 183 15.16 5.74 1.98
N LEU A 184 15.59 4.57 1.49
CA LEU A 184 16.94 4.02 1.72
C LEU A 184 17.97 4.30 0.61
N THR A 185 17.56 4.90 -0.51
CA THR A 185 18.47 5.09 -1.64
C THR A 185 19.61 6.08 -1.31
N THR A 186 20.83 5.69 -1.63
CA THR A 186 22.05 6.48 -1.40
C THR A 186 22.44 7.34 -2.60
N ARG A 187 21.73 7.23 -3.73
CA ARG A 187 21.97 8.06 -4.92
C ARG A 187 21.47 9.48 -4.71
N GLY A 188 22.18 10.46 -5.27
CA GLY A 188 21.84 11.86 -4.99
C GLY A 188 22.33 12.97 -5.92
N PRO A 189 23.44 12.84 -6.70
CA PRO A 189 23.89 13.94 -7.56
C PRO A 189 22.89 14.41 -8.60
N SER A 190 22.22 13.45 -9.22
CA SER A 190 21.16 13.64 -10.21
C SER A 190 20.28 12.39 -10.17
N TYR A 191 19.26 12.41 -9.31
CA TYR A 191 18.50 11.20 -9.05
C TYR A 191 17.02 11.49 -8.79
N PHE A 192 16.17 10.77 -9.51
CA PHE A 192 14.74 10.68 -9.29
C PHE A 192 14.36 9.27 -8.84
N PHE A 193 13.62 9.19 -7.74
CA PHE A 193 13.08 7.96 -7.17
C PHE A 193 11.56 8.07 -7.09
N ALA A 194 10.85 6.98 -7.36
CA ALA A 194 9.41 6.89 -7.16
C ALA A 194 9.04 5.57 -6.45
N SER A 195 8.29 5.66 -5.37
CA SER A 195 7.71 4.52 -4.66
C SER A 195 6.26 4.32 -5.09
N SER A 196 6.02 3.27 -5.87
CA SER A 196 4.68 2.77 -6.23
C SER A 196 3.66 3.84 -6.66
N GLU A 197 4.11 4.91 -7.31
CA GLU A 197 3.30 6.09 -7.68
C GLU A 197 2.53 6.76 -6.51
N LYS A 198 2.91 6.49 -5.25
CA LYS A 198 2.36 7.14 -4.06
C LYS A 198 3.18 8.35 -3.64
N TRP A 199 4.50 8.23 -3.75
CA TRP A 199 5.40 9.35 -3.55
C TRP A 199 6.69 9.20 -4.35
N ALA A 200 7.40 10.30 -4.49
CA ALA A 200 8.68 10.35 -5.16
C ALA A 200 9.58 11.40 -4.51
N PHE A 201 10.87 11.35 -4.83
CA PHE A 201 11.77 12.47 -4.60
C PHE A 201 12.73 12.68 -5.76
N SER A 202 13.23 13.91 -5.88
CA SER A 202 14.26 14.31 -6.83
C SER A 202 15.37 15.04 -6.08
N SER A 203 16.61 14.58 -6.27
CA SER A 203 17.82 15.16 -5.67
C SER A 203 18.77 15.67 -6.76
N SER A 204 19.43 16.80 -6.47
CA SER A 204 20.33 17.46 -7.40
C SER A 204 21.55 18.05 -6.70
N GLY A 205 22.66 18.11 -7.42
CA GLY A 205 23.92 18.75 -7.05
C GLY A 205 24.91 17.82 -6.36
N VAL A 206 26.17 18.24 -6.27
CA VAL A 206 27.26 17.51 -5.59
C VAL A 206 27.88 18.32 -4.45
N PHE A 207 28.38 17.61 -3.44
CA PHE A 207 29.08 18.18 -2.30
C PHE A 207 30.53 18.54 -2.68
N MET A 208 30.80 19.84 -2.75
CA MET A 208 32.07 20.33 -3.28
C MET A 208 33.24 19.97 -2.37
N GLY A 209 34.21 19.25 -2.94
CA GLY A 209 35.40 18.82 -2.22
C GLY A 209 35.19 17.56 -1.38
N ASN A 210 34.08 16.84 -1.61
CA ASN A 210 33.81 15.54 -1.01
C ASN A 210 33.07 14.64 -2.01
N ASP A 211 33.85 13.95 -2.86
CA ASP A 211 33.31 13.09 -3.93
C ASP A 211 32.64 11.82 -3.40
N ASN A 212 32.92 11.46 -2.13
CA ASN A 212 32.36 10.29 -1.43
C ASN A 212 31.24 10.68 -0.45
N ALA A 213 30.72 11.92 -0.53
CA ALA A 213 29.71 12.40 0.39
C ALA A 213 28.43 11.55 0.32
N ASN A 214 27.84 11.28 1.50
CA ASN A 214 26.59 10.57 1.60
C ASN A 214 25.39 11.53 1.43
N TYR A 215 24.30 11.03 0.88
CA TYR A 215 23.03 11.75 0.72
C TYR A 215 22.01 11.36 1.79
N ILE A 216 22.41 10.47 2.70
CA ILE A 216 21.70 10.17 3.94
C ILE A 216 22.61 10.59 5.08
N ALA A 217 22.11 11.47 5.92
CA ALA A 217 22.70 11.78 7.21
C ALA A 217 22.25 10.71 8.22
N SER A 218 23.23 10.07 8.84
CA SER A 218 23.08 9.47 10.15
C SER A 218 23.83 10.33 11.15
N ASN A 219 23.37 10.35 12.41
CA ASN A 219 23.99 11.10 13.50
C ASN A 219 25.43 10.58 13.79
N PRO A 220 26.49 11.24 13.28
CA PRO A 220 27.85 10.73 13.43
C PRO A 220 28.45 11.10 14.79
N PHE A 221 27.86 12.07 15.49
CA PHE A 221 28.32 12.59 16.78
C PHE A 221 27.66 11.89 17.97
N ALA A 222 26.88 10.84 17.73
CA ALA A 222 26.12 10.13 18.76
C ALA A 222 25.26 11.07 19.64
N LEU A 223 24.76 12.17 19.06
CA LEU A 223 23.84 13.09 19.73
C LEU A 223 22.65 12.32 20.28
N ASN A 224 22.19 12.67 21.48
CA ASN A 224 20.94 12.11 21.97
C ASN A 224 19.79 12.79 21.22
N VAL A 225 19.32 12.15 20.15
CA VAL A 225 18.26 12.72 19.32
C VAL A 225 16.93 12.65 20.06
N THR A 226 16.37 13.79 20.41
CA THR A 226 15.09 13.85 21.13
C THR A 226 13.92 13.81 20.16
N GLY A 227 12.94 12.94 20.40
CA GLY A 227 11.69 12.87 19.63
C GLY A 227 11.43 11.47 19.07
N ALA A 228 10.72 11.42 17.94
CA ALA A 228 10.44 10.19 17.22
C ALA A 228 11.69 9.56 16.61
N ASP A 229 11.67 8.24 16.39
CA ASP A 229 12.81 7.50 15.85
C ASP A 229 13.24 7.95 14.44
N PHE A 230 12.34 8.52 13.65
CA PHE A 230 12.68 9.05 12.32
C PHE A 230 13.68 10.22 12.36
N TYR A 231 13.86 10.89 13.50
CA TYR A 231 14.88 11.95 13.62
C TYR A 231 16.31 11.42 13.64
N LYS A 232 16.53 10.09 13.77
CA LYS A 232 17.86 9.48 13.76
C LYS A 232 18.53 9.52 12.39
N THR A 233 17.73 9.65 11.33
CA THR A 233 18.16 9.70 9.94
C THR A 233 17.59 10.95 9.25
N ALA A 234 18.25 11.37 8.17
CA ALA A 234 17.72 12.41 7.32
C ALA A 234 18.23 12.28 5.88
N ARG A 235 17.41 12.66 4.90
CA ARG A 235 17.88 12.84 3.51
C ARG A 235 18.50 14.22 3.34
N LEU A 236 19.56 14.28 2.52
CA LEU A 236 20.30 15.48 2.18
C LEU A 236 20.32 15.68 0.66
N ALA A 237 20.47 16.94 0.23
CA ALA A 237 20.91 17.26 -1.13
C ALA A 237 21.80 18.51 -1.13
N PRO A 238 22.84 18.59 -1.99
CA PRO A 238 23.72 19.76 -2.05
C PRO A 238 23.07 21.02 -2.63
N SER A 239 22.16 20.89 -3.59
CA SER A 239 21.51 22.05 -4.23
C SER A 239 20.01 22.07 -4.03
N SER A 240 19.33 20.96 -4.31
CA SER A 240 17.88 20.91 -4.37
C SER A 240 17.38 19.52 -4.05
N LEU A 241 16.41 19.46 -3.14
CA LEU A 241 15.69 18.24 -2.79
C LEU A 241 14.20 18.51 -2.93
N LYS A 242 13.53 17.75 -3.79
CA LYS A 242 12.09 17.81 -3.97
C LYS A 242 11.45 16.50 -3.56
N TYR A 243 10.37 16.58 -2.80
CA TYR A 243 9.48 15.45 -2.53
C TYR A 243 8.13 15.69 -3.18
N TYR A 244 7.52 14.60 -3.60
CA TYR A 244 6.22 14.59 -4.26
C TYR A 244 5.28 13.65 -3.53
N GLY A 245 4.13 14.14 -3.10
CA GLY A 245 2.96 13.28 -2.86
C GLY A 245 2.24 13.08 -4.17
N LEU A 246 2.21 11.86 -4.69
CA LEU A 246 1.71 11.53 -6.01
C LEU A 246 0.28 10.99 -5.92
N CYS A 247 -0.49 11.20 -6.99
CA CYS A 247 -1.87 10.73 -7.13
C CYS A 247 -2.75 11.03 -5.90
N LEU A 248 -2.54 12.21 -5.28
CA LEU A 248 -3.30 12.68 -4.14
C LEU A 248 -4.66 13.22 -4.57
N ARG A 249 -5.71 12.84 -3.83
CA ARG A 249 -7.08 13.34 -4.04
C ARG A 249 -7.11 14.87 -3.98
N LYS A 250 -8.06 15.47 -4.70
CA LYS A 250 -8.26 16.90 -4.64
C LYS A 250 -8.76 17.28 -3.24
N GLY A 251 -8.10 18.23 -2.58
CA GLY A 251 -8.50 18.66 -1.25
C GLY A 251 -7.48 19.53 -0.54
N SER A 252 -7.85 19.98 0.66
CA SER A 252 -6.95 20.61 1.62
C SER A 252 -6.23 19.53 2.43
N TYR A 253 -4.94 19.74 2.66
CA TYR A 253 -4.07 18.85 3.41
C TYR A 253 -3.34 19.61 4.51
N ARG A 254 -3.09 18.91 5.60
CA ARG A 254 -2.10 19.27 6.60
C ARG A 254 -0.77 18.62 6.23
N VAL A 255 0.24 19.44 6.03
CA VAL A 255 1.62 19.01 5.72
C VAL A 255 2.50 19.30 6.91
N GLN A 256 3.16 18.27 7.43
CA GLN A 256 4.10 18.35 8.53
C GLN A 256 5.49 17.92 8.02
N LEU A 257 6.46 18.80 8.20
CA LEU A 257 7.85 18.57 7.83
C LEU A 257 8.68 18.44 9.09
N HIS A 258 9.36 17.30 9.23
CA HIS A 258 10.11 16.95 10.42
C HIS A 258 11.61 17.09 10.19
N PHE A 259 12.28 17.83 11.07
CA PHE A 259 13.69 18.16 10.97
C PHE A 259 14.43 17.86 12.27
N ALA A 260 15.65 17.36 12.17
CA ALA A 260 16.62 17.36 13.26
C ALA A 260 18.01 17.62 12.68
N GLU A 261 18.75 18.60 13.19
CA GLU A 261 20.13 18.82 12.75
C GLU A 261 21.04 17.81 13.44
N VAL A 262 21.49 16.81 12.69
CA VAL A 262 22.28 15.67 13.19
C VAL A 262 23.71 15.66 12.65
N MET A 263 24.10 16.62 11.81
CA MET A 263 25.44 16.71 11.21
C MET A 263 26.35 17.76 11.89
N TYR A 264 25.87 18.41 12.94
CA TYR A 264 26.63 19.35 13.76
C TYR A 264 26.44 19.01 15.24
N SER A 265 27.37 19.45 16.10
CA SER A 265 27.34 19.18 17.54
C SER A 265 27.56 20.46 18.35
N ASP A 266 26.99 20.53 19.56
CA ASP A 266 27.14 21.65 20.51
C ASP A 266 28.39 21.46 21.41
N ASP A 267 29.36 20.67 20.96
CA ASP A 267 30.60 20.42 21.71
C ASP A 267 31.59 21.59 21.59
N SER A 268 32.70 21.49 22.32
CA SER A 268 33.77 22.51 22.26
C SER A 268 34.62 22.43 20.98
N THR A 269 34.23 21.65 19.98
CA THR A 269 34.92 21.58 18.68
C THR A 269 34.37 22.64 17.73
N PHE A 270 35.07 22.83 16.61
CA PHE A 270 34.65 23.75 15.55
C PHE A 270 33.33 23.35 14.88
N SER A 271 32.85 22.11 15.08
CA SER A 271 31.54 21.62 14.60
C SER A 271 30.37 22.49 15.10
N SER A 272 30.48 23.07 16.30
CA SER A 272 29.49 23.98 16.89
C SER A 272 29.30 25.30 16.14
N LEU A 273 30.26 25.67 15.29
CA LEU A 273 30.19 26.86 14.42
C LEU A 273 29.43 26.59 13.12
N GLY A 274 29.08 25.34 12.85
CA GLY A 274 28.31 24.96 11.67
C GLY A 274 26.92 25.59 11.63
N ARG A 275 26.50 26.07 10.46
CA ARG A 275 25.17 26.63 10.23
C ARG A 275 24.61 26.06 8.94
N ARG A 276 23.45 25.39 9.03
CA ARG A 276 22.68 24.93 7.87
C ARG A 276 21.54 25.89 7.62
N ILE A 277 21.48 26.45 6.43
CA ILE A 277 20.47 27.44 6.04
C ILE A 277 19.95 27.08 4.65
N PHE A 278 18.64 26.87 4.52
CA PHE A 278 18.00 26.57 3.25
C PHE A 278 16.56 27.09 3.23
N ASP A 279 15.96 27.18 2.05
CA ASP A 279 14.56 27.56 1.89
C ASP A 279 13.69 26.32 1.75
N VAL A 280 12.43 26.42 2.16
CA VAL A 280 11.39 25.42 1.94
C VAL A 280 10.20 26.07 1.25
N SER A 281 9.74 25.44 0.18
CA SER A 281 8.54 25.82 -0.54
C SER A 281 7.58 24.65 -0.69
N ILE A 282 6.29 24.95 -0.68
CA ILE A 282 5.20 23.98 -0.88
C ILE A 282 4.34 24.51 -2.02
N GLN A 283 4.09 23.67 -3.03
CA GLN A 283 3.39 24.06 -4.27
C GLN A 283 3.96 25.35 -4.90
N GLY A 284 5.29 25.49 -4.89
CA GLY A 284 6.01 26.65 -5.43
C GLY A 284 5.99 27.92 -4.56
N SER A 285 5.26 27.94 -3.45
CA SER A 285 5.23 29.07 -2.51
C SER A 285 6.27 28.87 -1.41
N VAL A 286 7.18 29.83 -1.22
CA VAL A 286 8.18 29.77 -0.14
C VAL A 286 7.48 29.93 1.21
N VAL A 287 7.53 28.88 2.03
CA VAL A 287 6.89 28.82 3.36
C VAL A 287 7.89 28.98 4.50
N LEU A 288 9.16 28.62 4.28
CA LEU A 288 10.27 28.90 5.20
C LEU A 288 11.42 29.50 4.39
N LYS A 289 11.83 30.72 4.73
CA LYS A 289 12.97 31.41 4.11
C LYS A 289 14.14 31.40 5.08
N ASP A 290 15.33 31.12 4.58
CA ASP A 290 16.58 31.10 5.38
C ASP A 290 16.44 30.22 6.65
N PHE A 291 15.75 29.08 6.50
CA PHE A 291 15.45 28.18 7.61
C PHE A 291 16.71 27.53 8.16
N ASN A 292 16.92 27.69 9.47
CA ASN A 292 17.99 27.07 10.23
C ASN A 292 17.39 26.14 11.29
N ILE A 293 17.57 24.83 11.10
CA ILE A 293 17.00 23.80 11.96
C ILE A 293 17.47 23.95 13.41
N ALA A 294 18.77 24.17 13.62
CA ALA A 294 19.36 24.20 14.96
C ALA A 294 18.92 25.43 15.76
N GLU A 295 18.77 26.58 15.12
CA GLU A 295 18.25 27.79 15.78
C GLU A 295 16.78 27.60 16.19
N GLU A 296 15.97 27.05 15.28
CA GLU A 296 14.55 26.83 15.51
C GLU A 296 14.27 25.71 16.55
N ALA A 297 15.08 24.67 16.56
CA ALA A 297 15.00 23.57 17.53
C ALA A 297 15.72 23.88 18.87
N SER A 298 16.34 25.06 18.99
CA SER A 298 17.15 25.46 20.15
C SER A 298 18.32 24.51 20.48
N GLY A 299 19.01 24.04 19.44
CA GLY A 299 20.23 23.23 19.54
C GLY A 299 20.31 22.11 18.50
N PHE A 300 21.45 21.42 18.47
CA PHE A 300 21.65 20.25 17.60
C PHE A 300 21.03 18.99 18.20
N GLY A 301 20.69 18.01 17.36
CA GLY A 301 20.06 16.75 17.76
C GLY A 301 18.62 16.88 18.29
N LYS A 302 18.02 18.06 18.26
CA LYS A 302 16.64 18.27 18.71
C LYS A 302 15.68 18.21 17.54
N GLY A 303 14.67 17.35 17.62
CA GLY A 303 13.61 17.25 16.63
C GLY A 303 12.65 18.45 16.68
N ILE A 304 12.30 18.97 15.51
CA ILE A 304 11.30 20.02 15.33
C ILE A 304 10.37 19.68 14.16
N THR A 305 9.07 19.93 14.34
CA THR A 305 8.04 19.80 13.31
C THR A 305 7.57 21.18 12.86
N LYS A 306 7.56 21.43 11.56
CA LYS A 306 6.88 22.60 10.96
C LYS A 306 5.59 22.14 10.31
N GLU A 307 4.48 22.72 10.74
CA GLU A 307 3.14 22.37 10.30
C GLU A 307 2.56 23.45 9.40
N PHE A 308 2.02 23.03 8.26
CA PHE A 308 1.34 23.88 7.27
C PHE A 308 -0.06 23.32 7.06
N ASN A 309 -1.02 23.97 7.71
CA ASN A 309 -2.43 23.69 7.49
C ASN A 309 -2.89 24.38 6.20
N ASP A 310 -3.85 23.78 5.53
CA ASP A 310 -4.49 24.32 4.32
C ASP A 310 -3.65 24.31 3.04
N THR A 311 -2.78 23.31 2.89
CA THR A 311 -2.12 23.07 1.61
C THR A 311 -3.10 22.46 0.61
N PHE A 312 -3.48 23.23 -0.40
CA PHE A 312 -4.41 22.76 -1.42
C PHE A 312 -3.71 21.93 -2.51
N VAL A 313 -4.23 20.74 -2.78
CA VAL A 313 -3.82 19.89 -3.90
C VAL A 313 -4.94 19.86 -4.93
N ASN A 314 -4.63 20.30 -6.15
CA ASN A 314 -5.60 20.33 -7.25
C ASN A 314 -5.70 18.98 -8.00
N GLY A 315 -5.65 17.86 -7.27
CA GLY A 315 -5.95 16.52 -7.79
C GLY A 315 -4.86 15.84 -8.60
N SER A 316 -3.58 15.97 -8.22
CA SER A 316 -2.52 15.08 -8.75
C SER A 316 -1.33 15.01 -7.80
N THR A 317 -0.67 16.13 -7.58
CA THR A 317 0.67 16.17 -7.01
C THR A 317 0.76 17.26 -5.95
N LEU A 318 1.32 16.89 -4.80
CA LEU A 318 1.83 17.82 -3.80
C LEU A 318 3.35 17.93 -4.00
N GLU A 319 3.87 19.10 -4.36
CA GLU A 319 5.31 19.35 -4.41
C GLU A 319 5.79 20.03 -3.12
N ILE A 320 6.83 19.48 -2.50
CA ILE A 320 7.59 20.08 -1.41
C ILE A 320 9.03 20.24 -1.92
N HIS A 321 9.55 21.45 -1.93
CA HIS A 321 10.89 21.75 -2.45
C HIS A 321 11.74 22.43 -1.39
N LEU A 322 12.84 21.76 -1.03
CA LEU A 322 13.88 22.27 -0.16
C LEU A 322 15.07 22.70 -1.03
N TYR A 323 15.49 23.96 -0.90
CA TYR A 323 16.46 24.59 -1.79
C TYR A 323 17.59 25.25 -1.04
N TRP A 324 18.82 24.99 -1.44
CA TRP A 324 20.00 25.64 -0.88
C TRP A 324 20.48 26.81 -1.73
N ALA A 325 20.25 28.01 -1.21
CA ALA A 325 20.64 29.28 -1.84
C ALA A 325 22.16 29.56 -1.81
N GLY A 326 22.98 28.66 -1.23
CA GLY A 326 24.41 28.93 -1.03
C GLY A 326 24.76 29.60 0.29
N LYS A 327 23.83 29.63 1.26
CA LYS A 327 23.99 30.23 2.59
C LYS A 327 24.42 29.21 3.63
N GLY A 328 24.97 29.69 4.75
CA GLY A 328 25.47 28.84 5.83
C GLY A 328 26.89 28.33 5.55
N THR A 329 27.30 27.31 6.30
CA THR A 329 28.67 26.79 6.27
C THR A 329 28.82 25.71 5.22
N THR A 330 29.97 25.64 4.53
CA THR A 330 30.23 24.64 3.48
C THR A 330 31.41 23.72 3.74
N ALA A 331 32.19 23.99 4.78
CA ALA A 331 33.48 23.36 5.05
C ALA A 331 33.72 23.02 6.53
N ILE A 332 32.67 23.04 7.34
CA ILE A 332 32.66 22.66 8.75
C ILE A 332 31.47 21.71 8.91
N PRO A 333 31.58 20.63 9.71
CA PRO A 333 32.85 20.09 10.24
C PRO A 333 33.75 19.54 9.13
N ASP A 334 33.14 19.06 8.05
CA ASP A 334 33.84 18.58 6.87
C ASP A 334 33.48 19.42 5.65
N ARG A 335 34.28 19.29 4.59
CA ARG A 335 33.90 19.82 3.27
C ARG A 335 32.68 19.08 2.76
N GLY A 336 31.73 19.84 2.22
CA GLY A 336 30.52 19.25 1.68
C GLY A 336 29.44 18.98 2.72
N VAL A 337 29.44 19.68 3.85
CA VAL A 337 28.33 19.62 4.81
C VAL A 337 27.51 20.90 4.65
N TYR A 338 26.57 20.89 3.71
CA TYR A 338 25.62 21.98 3.44
C TYR A 338 24.34 21.44 2.81
N GLY A 339 23.44 22.31 2.36
CA GLY A 339 22.23 21.90 1.66
C GLY A 339 21.03 21.61 2.57
N PRO A 340 19.83 21.38 2.00
CA PRO A 340 18.67 20.93 2.75
C PRO A 340 18.89 19.58 3.45
N LEU A 341 18.22 19.42 4.59
CA LEU A 341 18.15 18.22 5.40
C LEU A 341 16.69 18.02 5.82
N ILE A 342 16.14 16.81 5.73
CA ILE A 342 14.80 16.48 6.23
C ILE A 342 14.74 15.05 6.75
N SER A 343 14.09 14.83 7.90
CA SER A 343 14.01 13.54 8.59
C SER A 343 12.74 12.77 8.26
N ALA A 344 11.61 13.45 8.15
CA ALA A 344 10.36 12.82 7.75
C ALA A 344 9.37 13.82 7.15
N ILE A 345 8.41 13.29 6.39
CA ILE A 345 7.28 14.04 5.84
C ILE A 345 5.99 13.32 6.22
N THR A 346 5.03 14.10 6.73
CA THR A 346 3.69 13.63 7.06
C THR A 346 2.67 14.50 6.33
N VAL A 347 1.75 13.86 5.62
CA VAL A 347 0.66 14.52 4.89
C VAL A 347 -0.63 13.82 5.25
N THR A 348 -1.56 14.57 5.84
CA THR A 348 -2.88 14.08 6.23
C THR A 348 -3.97 14.93 5.59
N PRO A 349 -5.10 14.34 5.17
CA PRO A 349 -6.18 15.10 4.53
C PRO A 349 -6.95 15.90 5.59
N ASN A 350 -7.34 17.13 5.27
CA ASN A 350 -8.28 17.93 6.09
C ASN A 350 -9.75 17.65 5.71
N PHE A 351 -9.98 16.57 4.97
CA PHE A 351 -11.29 16.11 4.50
C PHE A 351 -11.45 14.63 4.85
N ASP A 352 -12.69 14.18 4.93
CA ASP A 352 -13.02 12.79 5.21
C ASP A 352 -12.66 11.90 3.99
N PRO A 353 -11.70 10.96 4.12
CA PRO A 353 -11.31 10.07 3.02
C PRO A 353 -12.35 8.97 2.73
N ASP A 354 -13.35 8.76 3.60
CA ASP A 354 -14.27 7.61 3.61
C ASP A 354 -15.37 7.62 2.54
N THR A 355 -15.29 8.47 1.52
CA THR A 355 -16.26 8.46 0.41
C THR A 355 -16.19 7.21 -0.49
N GLY A 356 -15.34 6.22 -0.18
CA GLY A 356 -15.08 5.03 -1.02
C GLY A 356 -15.46 3.68 -0.40
N LEU A 357 -15.67 3.60 0.90
CA LEU A 357 -16.23 2.41 1.54
C LEU A 357 -17.74 2.61 1.65
N LEU A 358 -18.53 1.61 1.25
CA LEU A 358 -19.97 1.61 1.47
C LEU A 358 -20.22 1.98 2.94
N SER A 359 -20.99 3.05 3.19
CA SER A 359 -21.41 3.42 4.54
C SER A 359 -21.87 2.15 5.28
N VAL A 360 -21.63 2.07 6.59
CA VAL A 360 -22.16 0.98 7.42
C VAL A 360 -23.65 0.78 7.15
N GLY A 361 -24.41 1.86 6.88
CA GLY A 361 -25.81 1.79 6.47
C GLY A 361 -26.05 1.16 5.08
N ALA A 362 -25.15 1.35 4.12
CA ALA A 362 -25.21 0.70 2.80
C ALA A 362 -24.84 -0.79 2.88
N ILE A 363 -23.87 -1.17 3.73
CA ILE A 363 -23.55 -2.58 4.01
C ILE A 363 -24.74 -3.27 4.68
N ILE A 364 -25.31 -2.64 5.73
CA ILE A 364 -26.53 -3.12 6.39
C ILE A 364 -27.67 -3.22 5.36
N GLY A 365 -27.82 -2.24 4.47
CA GLY A 365 -28.80 -2.26 3.39
C GLY A 365 -28.63 -3.44 2.42
N ILE A 366 -27.41 -3.75 1.99
CA ILE A 366 -27.10 -4.89 1.11
C ILE A 366 -27.36 -6.22 1.84
N VAL A 367 -27.00 -6.33 3.12
CA VAL A 367 -27.24 -7.52 3.93
C VAL A 367 -28.74 -7.73 4.12
N ILE A 368 -29.50 -6.69 4.47
CA ILE A 368 -30.96 -6.78 4.61
C ILE A 368 -31.60 -7.13 3.27
N ALA A 369 -31.22 -6.48 2.16
CA ALA A 369 -31.78 -6.75 0.84
C ALA A 369 -31.48 -8.18 0.38
N SER A 370 -30.26 -8.69 0.62
CA SER A 370 -29.91 -10.08 0.30
C SER A 370 -30.62 -11.09 1.20
N CYS A 371 -30.79 -10.81 2.49
CA CYS A 371 -31.63 -11.63 3.39
C CYS A 371 -33.10 -11.63 2.97
N VAL A 372 -33.67 -10.48 2.60
CA VAL A 372 -35.06 -10.39 2.11
C VAL A 372 -35.21 -11.14 0.79
N LEU A 373 -34.24 -11.04 -0.13
CA LEU A 373 -34.24 -11.79 -1.38
C LEU A 373 -34.17 -13.31 -1.12
N LEU A 374 -33.32 -13.74 -0.18
CA LEU A 374 -33.25 -15.13 0.27
C LEU A 374 -34.58 -15.61 0.88
N LEU A 375 -35.22 -14.80 1.71
CA LEU A 375 -36.53 -15.12 2.29
C LEU A 375 -37.62 -15.20 1.21
N LEU A 376 -37.59 -14.32 0.20
CA LEU A 376 -38.50 -14.36 -0.94
C LEU A 376 -38.25 -15.61 -1.80
N ILE A 377 -36.99 -15.97 -2.05
CA ILE A 377 -36.63 -17.21 -2.75
C ILE A 377 -37.12 -18.42 -1.95
N LEU A 378 -36.90 -18.48 -0.64
CA LEU A 378 -37.39 -19.54 0.24
C LEU A 378 -38.92 -19.60 0.28
N ALA A 379 -39.61 -18.45 0.27
CA ALA A 379 -41.07 -18.38 0.21
C ALA A 379 -41.61 -18.86 -1.14
N VAL A 380 -40.97 -18.51 -2.26
CA VAL A 380 -41.32 -19.01 -3.59
C VAL A 380 -41.04 -20.51 -3.69
N LEU A 381 -39.91 -20.99 -3.16
CA LEU A 381 -39.58 -22.41 -3.12
C LEU A 381 -40.54 -23.20 -2.22
N ARG A 382 -41.00 -22.63 -1.09
CA ARG A 382 -42.09 -23.20 -0.29
C ARG A 382 -43.42 -23.22 -1.05
N LYS A 383 -43.78 -22.12 -1.73
CA LYS A 383 -45.03 -22.02 -2.51
C LYS A 383 -45.04 -22.93 -3.74
N LYS A 384 -43.86 -23.18 -4.34
CA LYS A 384 -43.66 -24.16 -5.42
C LYS A 384 -43.45 -25.61 -4.93
N GLY A 385 -43.50 -25.85 -3.61
CA GLY A 385 -43.44 -27.20 -3.04
C GLY A 385 -42.04 -27.83 -2.91
N TYR A 386 -40.96 -27.09 -3.16
CA TYR A 386 -39.58 -27.59 -3.07
C TYR A 386 -38.98 -27.60 -1.65
N LEU A 387 -39.50 -26.77 -0.74
CA LEU A 387 -38.97 -26.60 0.63
C LEU A 387 -40.00 -26.90 1.72
N GLY A 388 -41.14 -27.47 1.34
CA GLY A 388 -42.05 -28.11 2.27
C GLY A 388 -41.54 -29.52 2.53
N GLY A 389 -40.94 -29.73 3.70
CA GLY A 389 -40.78 -31.08 4.23
C GLY A 389 -42.17 -31.69 4.38
N LYS A 390 -42.59 -32.47 3.39
CA LYS A 390 -43.44 -33.62 3.65
C LYS A 390 -42.66 -34.46 4.65
N ASP A 391 -43.29 -34.82 5.77
CA ASP A 391 -42.76 -35.84 6.65
C ASP A 391 -42.50 -37.09 5.79
N ILE A 392 -41.22 -37.33 5.49
CA ILE A 392 -40.72 -38.37 4.58
C ILE A 392 -41.17 -39.77 5.06
N VAL A 393 -41.62 -39.86 6.31
CA VAL A 393 -42.07 -41.10 6.95
C VAL A 393 -43.41 -41.59 6.39
N ASP A 394 -44.33 -40.71 5.95
CA ASP A 394 -45.69 -41.13 5.58
C ASP A 394 -45.82 -41.63 4.12
N GLU A 395 -44.93 -41.20 3.22
CA GLU A 395 -45.04 -41.50 1.79
C GLU A 395 -44.17 -42.72 1.38
N GLU A 396 -43.02 -42.94 2.03
CA GLU A 396 -42.22 -44.16 1.82
C GLU A 396 -42.86 -45.42 2.43
N LEU A 397 -43.66 -45.30 3.50
CA LEU A 397 -44.37 -46.43 4.10
C LEU A 397 -45.69 -46.79 3.40
N ARG A 398 -46.33 -45.84 2.72
CA ARG A 398 -47.51 -46.14 1.88
C ARG A 398 -47.15 -46.86 0.57
N GLY A 399 -45.89 -46.82 0.15
CA GLY A 399 -45.39 -47.52 -1.04
C GLY A 399 -45.04 -49.00 -0.85
N LEU A 400 -45.06 -49.51 0.38
CA LEU A 400 -44.80 -50.92 0.72
C LEU A 400 -46.13 -51.64 1.03
N GLU A 401 -46.99 -51.81 0.02
CA GLU A 401 -47.99 -52.88 0.03
C GLU A 401 -47.28 -54.24 -0.07
N LEU A 402 -46.79 -54.74 1.08
CA LEU A 402 -46.16 -56.05 1.19
C LEU A 402 -46.69 -56.76 2.44
N GLN A 403 -47.82 -57.47 2.26
CA GLN A 403 -48.30 -58.66 2.98
C GLN A 403 -48.12 -58.77 4.52
N THR A 404 -47.94 -57.68 5.26
CA THR A 404 -47.78 -57.66 6.72
C THR A 404 -48.85 -56.78 7.35
N GLY A 405 -49.49 -57.25 8.42
CA GLY A 405 -50.64 -56.58 9.05
C GLY A 405 -50.25 -55.29 9.78
N TYR A 406 -51.11 -54.28 9.73
CA TYR A 406 -50.95 -53.09 10.58
C TYR A 406 -51.78 -53.23 11.86
N PHE A 407 -51.14 -53.00 13.00
CA PHE A 407 -51.81 -52.99 14.30
C PHE A 407 -51.85 -51.56 14.85
N THR A 408 -52.97 -51.19 15.47
CA THR A 408 -53.07 -49.92 16.20
C THR A 408 -52.40 -50.01 17.57
N LEU A 409 -51.89 -48.90 18.10
CA LEU A 409 -51.26 -48.88 19.41
C LEU A 409 -52.25 -49.30 20.51
N ARG A 410 -53.54 -48.99 20.32
CA ARG A 410 -54.62 -49.42 21.21
C ARG A 410 -54.77 -50.94 21.26
N GLN A 411 -54.70 -51.63 20.11
CA GLN A 411 -54.75 -53.08 20.05
C GLN A 411 -53.55 -53.72 20.74
N ILE A 412 -52.35 -53.20 20.52
CA ILE A 412 -51.13 -53.75 21.11
C ILE A 412 -51.06 -53.50 22.62
N LYS A 413 -51.50 -52.33 23.09
CA LYS A 413 -51.64 -52.07 24.52
C LYS A 413 -52.64 -53.01 25.17
N ALA A 414 -53.78 -53.29 24.52
CA ALA A 414 -54.73 -54.27 25.04
C ALA A 414 -54.12 -55.67 25.10
N ALA A 415 -53.41 -56.10 24.05
CA ALA A 415 -52.81 -57.43 23.95
C ALA A 415 -51.67 -57.67 24.96
N THR A 416 -50.92 -56.63 25.33
CA THR A 416 -49.74 -56.73 26.21
C THR A 416 -50.01 -56.33 27.67
N ASN A 417 -51.29 -56.05 28.02
CA ASN A 417 -51.67 -55.43 29.30
C ASN A 417 -50.91 -54.11 29.56
N ASN A 418 -50.90 -53.23 28.55
CA ASN A 418 -50.20 -51.95 28.53
C ASN A 418 -48.68 -52.08 28.79
N PHE A 419 -48.04 -53.06 28.12
CA PHE A 419 -46.62 -53.37 28.26
C PHE A 419 -46.21 -53.69 29.71
N ASP A 420 -47.02 -54.51 30.38
CA ASP A 420 -46.78 -54.95 31.76
C ASP A 420 -45.39 -55.61 31.87
N HIS A 421 -44.65 -55.24 32.92
CA HIS A 421 -43.32 -55.79 33.17
C HIS A 421 -43.34 -57.31 33.41
N ALA A 422 -44.46 -57.86 33.90
CA ALA A 422 -44.65 -59.30 34.04
C ALA A 422 -44.67 -60.04 32.69
N ASN A 423 -45.03 -59.35 31.60
CA ASN A 423 -45.09 -59.91 30.25
C ASN A 423 -43.79 -59.71 29.46
N LYS A 424 -42.76 -59.11 30.05
CA LYS A 424 -41.47 -58.89 29.38
C LYS A 424 -40.71 -60.21 29.27
N ILE A 425 -40.50 -60.66 28.04
CA ILE A 425 -39.85 -61.95 27.73
C ILE A 425 -38.37 -61.81 27.33
N GLY A 426 -37.91 -60.59 27.05
CA GLY A 426 -36.51 -60.31 26.77
C GLY A 426 -36.22 -58.82 26.59
N GLU A 427 -34.94 -58.46 26.63
CA GLU A 427 -34.46 -57.11 26.32
C GLU A 427 -33.05 -57.20 25.76
N GLY A 428 -32.80 -56.46 24.68
CA GLY A 428 -31.48 -56.32 24.08
C GLY A 428 -31.19 -54.87 23.71
N GLY A 429 -30.13 -54.64 22.94
CA GLY A 429 -29.72 -53.29 22.51
C GLY A 429 -30.77 -52.50 21.71
N PHE A 430 -31.82 -53.17 21.24
CA PHE A 430 -32.87 -52.61 20.40
C PHE A 430 -34.21 -52.44 21.13
N GLY A 431 -34.23 -52.65 22.44
CA GLY A 431 -35.40 -52.43 23.30
C GLY A 431 -36.04 -53.72 23.84
N PRO A 432 -37.07 -53.57 24.69
CA PRO A 432 -37.75 -54.68 25.34
C PRO A 432 -38.72 -55.43 24.40
N VAL A 433 -38.88 -56.72 24.65
CA VAL A 433 -39.85 -57.59 23.98
C VAL A 433 -40.87 -58.09 24.99
N TYR A 434 -42.15 -57.96 24.67
CA TYR A 434 -43.29 -58.33 25.51
C TYR A 434 -44.10 -59.45 24.87
N LYS A 435 -44.57 -60.41 25.67
CA LYS A 435 -45.58 -61.37 25.27
C LYS A 435 -46.96 -60.69 25.29
N GLY A 436 -47.75 -60.91 24.26
CA GLY A 436 -49.13 -60.44 24.19
C GLY A 436 -50.07 -61.51 23.65
N VAL A 437 -51.36 -61.32 23.86
CA VAL A 437 -52.43 -62.16 23.29
C VAL A 437 -53.41 -61.26 22.55
N LEU A 438 -53.56 -61.50 21.24
CA LEU A 438 -54.51 -60.78 20.40
C LEU A 438 -55.97 -61.19 20.70
N PRO A 439 -56.97 -60.39 20.29
CA PRO A 439 -58.38 -60.69 20.56
C PRO A 439 -58.89 -62.02 19.98
N ASP A 440 -58.24 -62.53 18.95
CA ASP A 440 -58.51 -63.83 18.31
C ASP A 440 -57.85 -65.01 19.04
N GLY A 441 -57.13 -64.76 20.13
CA GLY A 441 -56.41 -65.76 20.91
C GLY A 441 -54.98 -66.03 20.44
N ALA A 442 -54.50 -65.38 19.37
CA ALA A 442 -53.14 -65.57 18.89
C ALA A 442 -52.12 -64.99 19.88
N VAL A 443 -51.09 -65.78 20.22
CA VAL A 443 -50.00 -65.35 21.09
C VAL A 443 -48.90 -64.71 20.25
N ILE A 444 -48.51 -63.49 20.61
CA ILE A 444 -47.56 -62.66 19.87
C ILE A 444 -46.38 -62.22 20.73
N ALA A 445 -45.26 -61.91 20.08
CA ALA A 445 -44.14 -61.22 20.68
C ALA A 445 -44.05 -59.79 20.11
N VAL A 446 -44.13 -58.79 20.98
CA VAL A 446 -44.13 -57.37 20.62
C VAL A 446 -42.80 -56.76 21.01
N LYS A 447 -41.98 -56.42 20.02
CA LYS A 447 -40.70 -55.75 20.22
C LYS A 447 -40.92 -54.24 20.14
N GLN A 448 -40.62 -53.54 21.23
CA GLN A 448 -40.69 -52.08 21.28
C GLN A 448 -39.31 -51.49 20.97
N LEU A 449 -39.22 -50.72 19.90
CA LEU A 449 -37.96 -50.09 19.52
C LEU A 449 -37.75 -48.77 20.29
N SER A 450 -36.51 -48.52 20.69
CA SER A 450 -36.14 -47.31 21.42
C SER A 450 -36.28 -46.06 20.55
N SER A 451 -37.09 -45.11 21.00
CA SER A 451 -37.33 -43.83 20.31
C SER A 451 -36.24 -42.77 20.53
N LYS A 452 -35.13 -43.12 21.21
CA LYS A 452 -34.11 -42.16 21.66
C LYS A 452 -33.00 -41.84 20.64
N SER A 453 -33.02 -42.39 19.42
CA SER A 453 -32.02 -42.06 18.39
C SER A 453 -32.56 -42.20 16.96
N LYS A 454 -31.96 -41.47 16.00
CA LYS A 454 -32.21 -41.66 14.55
C LYS A 454 -31.86 -43.06 14.05
N GLN A 455 -31.10 -43.83 14.83
CA GLN A 455 -30.68 -45.19 14.53
C GLN A 455 -31.86 -46.18 14.65
N GLY A 456 -32.77 -46.01 15.61
CA GLY A 456 -33.94 -46.88 15.79
C GLY A 456 -34.91 -46.88 14.59
N ASN A 457 -35.08 -45.74 13.92
CA ASN A 457 -35.92 -45.65 12.72
C ASN A 457 -35.31 -46.42 11.53
N ARG A 458 -33.99 -46.35 11.34
CA ARG A 458 -33.31 -47.08 10.26
C ARG A 458 -33.33 -48.59 10.49
N GLU A 459 -33.21 -49.00 11.75
CA GLU A 459 -33.29 -50.40 12.15
C GLU A 459 -34.71 -50.96 11.99
N PHE A 460 -35.74 -50.18 12.33
CA PHE A 460 -37.14 -50.54 12.09
C PHE A 460 -37.43 -50.81 10.60
N VAL A 461 -37.02 -49.90 9.71
CA VAL A 461 -37.20 -50.07 8.26
C VAL A 461 -36.39 -51.25 7.73
N ASN A 462 -35.16 -51.43 8.20
CA ASN A 462 -34.33 -52.59 7.81
C ASN A 462 -34.94 -53.92 8.26
N GLU A 463 -35.48 -54.01 9.47
CA GLU A 463 -36.05 -55.24 10.02
C GLU A 463 -37.36 -55.62 9.31
N ILE A 464 -38.21 -54.64 8.98
CA ILE A 464 -39.38 -54.83 8.10
C ILE A 464 -38.95 -55.26 6.70
N GLY A 465 -37.98 -54.57 6.09
CA GLY A 465 -37.52 -54.86 4.73
C GLY A 465 -36.87 -56.24 4.59
N MET A 466 -36.06 -56.66 5.56
CA MET A 466 -35.38 -57.96 5.54
C MET A 466 -36.35 -59.12 5.80
N ILE A 467 -37.24 -59.00 6.80
CA ILE A 467 -38.10 -60.12 7.21
C ILE A 467 -39.34 -60.26 6.33
N SER A 468 -39.85 -59.17 5.75
CA SER A 468 -40.91 -59.26 4.72
C SER A 468 -40.44 -59.98 3.45
N ALA A 469 -39.15 -59.89 3.13
CA ALA A 469 -38.55 -60.55 1.96
C ALA A 469 -38.10 -62.01 2.22
N LEU A 470 -38.05 -62.46 3.48
CA LEU A 470 -37.51 -63.78 3.86
C LEU A 470 -38.57 -64.63 4.57
N GLN A 471 -39.25 -65.51 3.82
CA GLN A 471 -40.11 -66.55 4.39
C GLN A 471 -39.35 -67.89 4.45
N HIS A 472 -38.97 -68.33 5.64
CA HIS A 472 -38.28 -69.61 5.85
C HIS A 472 -38.84 -70.36 7.07
N PRO A 473 -38.99 -71.69 7.05
CA PRO A 473 -39.58 -72.47 8.16
C PRO A 473 -38.88 -72.34 9.51
N ASN A 474 -37.62 -71.90 9.51
CA ASN A 474 -36.78 -71.75 10.71
C ASN A 474 -36.52 -70.27 11.08
N LEU A 475 -37.24 -69.32 10.48
CA LEU A 475 -37.19 -67.90 10.82
C LEU A 475 -38.51 -67.47 11.43
N VAL A 476 -38.43 -66.62 12.47
CA VAL A 476 -39.61 -66.06 13.13
C VAL A 476 -40.41 -65.23 12.14
N ARG A 477 -41.69 -65.55 11.99
CA ARG A 477 -42.61 -64.80 11.14
C ARG A 477 -42.96 -63.44 11.74
N LEU A 478 -42.83 -62.39 10.94
CA LEU A 478 -43.37 -61.07 11.24
C LEU A 478 -44.87 -61.06 10.88
N TYR A 479 -45.73 -60.83 11.87
CA TYR A 479 -47.17 -60.64 11.65
C TYR A 479 -47.49 -59.22 11.22
N GLY A 480 -46.72 -58.23 11.70
CA GLY A 480 -47.04 -56.84 11.42
C GLY A 480 -46.21 -55.82 12.16
N CYS A 481 -46.60 -54.56 12.00
CA CYS A 481 -46.01 -53.45 12.74
C CYS A 481 -47.08 -52.47 13.25
N CYS A 482 -46.70 -51.64 14.23
CA CYS A 482 -47.49 -50.51 14.71
C CYS A 482 -46.61 -49.26 14.69
N ILE A 483 -47.12 -48.21 14.06
CA ILE A 483 -46.43 -46.93 13.85
C ILE A 483 -47.43 -45.84 14.19
N GLU A 484 -47.38 -45.37 15.44
CA GLU A 484 -48.25 -44.29 15.92
C GLU A 484 -47.44 -43.32 16.77
N GLY A 485 -47.30 -42.07 16.28
CA GLY A 485 -46.49 -41.05 16.92
C GLY A 485 -45.02 -41.47 17.02
N ASN A 486 -44.47 -41.46 18.24
CA ASN A 486 -43.09 -41.88 18.51
C ASN A 486 -42.95 -43.37 18.91
N GLN A 487 -43.99 -44.18 18.69
CA GLN A 487 -43.98 -45.61 19.02
C GLN A 487 -43.80 -46.45 17.75
N LEU A 488 -42.68 -47.16 17.67
CA LEU A 488 -42.38 -48.12 16.61
C LEU A 488 -42.34 -49.52 17.22
N LEU A 489 -43.30 -50.37 16.85
CA LEU A 489 -43.44 -51.72 17.37
C LEU A 489 -43.44 -52.74 16.24
N LEU A 490 -42.75 -53.85 16.45
CA LEU A 490 -42.77 -55.02 15.57
C LEU A 490 -43.48 -56.18 16.25
N ILE A 491 -44.41 -56.81 15.53
CA ILE A 491 -45.25 -57.89 16.02
C ILE A 491 -44.82 -59.19 15.33
N TYR A 492 -44.31 -60.12 16.11
CA TYR A 492 -43.85 -61.43 15.67
C TYR A 492 -44.76 -62.54 16.18
N GLU A 493 -44.68 -63.70 15.54
CA GLU A 493 -45.13 -64.94 16.15
C GLU A 493 -44.38 -65.21 17.46
N TYR A 494 -45.10 -65.71 18.47
CA TYR A 494 -44.49 -66.09 19.73
C TYR A 494 -43.94 -67.52 19.65
N LEU A 495 -42.65 -67.69 19.95
CA LEU A 495 -42.01 -69.00 20.06
C LEU A 495 -41.93 -69.46 21.52
N GLU A 496 -42.65 -70.53 21.85
CA GLU A 496 -42.77 -71.05 23.21
C GLU A 496 -41.44 -71.56 23.79
N ASN A 497 -40.56 -72.10 22.94
CA ASN A 497 -39.27 -72.69 23.33
C ASN A 497 -38.07 -71.70 23.29
N ASN A 498 -38.32 -70.40 23.09
CA ASN A 498 -37.30 -69.34 23.04
C ASN A 498 -36.23 -69.57 21.94
N CYS A 499 -35.12 -68.82 21.94
CA CYS A 499 -34.13 -68.85 20.86
C CYS A 499 -33.20 -70.07 20.89
N LEU A 500 -32.78 -70.54 19.71
CA LEU A 500 -31.85 -71.66 19.51
C LEU A 500 -30.50 -71.45 20.22
N ALA A 501 -30.11 -70.19 20.47
CA ALA A 501 -28.86 -69.87 21.17
C ALA A 501 -28.79 -70.47 22.58
N ARG A 502 -29.92 -70.67 23.28
CA ARG A 502 -29.93 -71.35 24.60
C ARG A 502 -29.77 -72.87 24.54
N ALA A 503 -29.99 -73.47 23.37
CA ALA A 503 -29.79 -74.90 23.15
C ALA A 503 -28.41 -75.21 22.56
N LEU A 504 -27.75 -74.20 21.97
CA LEU A 504 -26.42 -74.32 21.35
C LEU A 504 -25.28 -73.80 22.22
N PHE A 505 -25.56 -72.96 23.23
CA PHE A 505 -24.57 -72.34 24.12
C PHE A 505 -25.01 -72.36 25.58
#